data_AF-A0A6P5RPZ8-F1
#
_entry.id   AF-A0A6P5RPZ8-F1
#
_cell.length_a   1.000
_cell.length_b   1.000
_cell.length_c   1.000
_cell.angle_alpha   90.00
_cell.angle_beta   90.00
_cell.angle_gamma   90.00
#
_symmetry.space_group_name_H-M   'P 1'
#
loop_
_entity.id
_entity.type
_entity.pdbx_description
1 polymer ?
#
loop_
_entity_poly.entity_id
_entity_poly.type
_entity_poly.pdbx_seq_one_letter_code
_entity_poly.pdbx_strand_id
1 'polypeptide(L)'
;MAQLAYVTIAIVAFFLILLPQSYFSESISSHHPGSSSPTQSDVDLLEFPLNLEYLEAEFFLYGSLGYGLDKVNPGLTQGGPSPIGAKKAHLDHFTRDVITQFAWQEVGHLRAIKSTVKGFPRPLLNLSAESFAEVFDSAFGHPLVPPFDPYANSINYLLASYVIPYVGLTGYVGAAPKLQGPVFKSVSFKHNNKKLKI
;
A
#
# COMPACT_ATOMS: atom_id res chain seq x y z
N MET A 1 -18.30 37.42 -12.02
CA MET A 1 -18.25 35.98 -11.63
C MET A 1 -17.57 35.11 -12.70
N ALA A 2 -17.85 35.28 -14.01
CA ALA A 2 -17.23 34.45 -15.05
C ALA A 2 -15.70 34.68 -15.24
N GLN A 3 -15.20 35.91 -15.11
CA GLN A 3 -13.77 36.21 -15.25
C GLN A 3 -12.88 35.51 -14.20
N LEU A 4 -13.37 35.34 -12.96
CA LEU A 4 -12.62 34.66 -11.91
C LEU A 4 -12.49 33.15 -12.19
N ALA A 5 -13.52 32.54 -12.77
CA ALA A 5 -13.53 31.12 -13.14
C ALA A 5 -12.58 30.79 -14.30
N TYR A 6 -12.44 31.71 -15.27
CA TYR A 6 -11.47 31.54 -16.36
C TYR A 6 -10.02 31.63 -15.88
N VAL A 7 -9.75 32.50 -14.89
CA VAL A 7 -8.40 32.64 -14.31
C VAL A 7 -8.03 31.38 -13.50
N THR A 8 -8.94 30.81 -12.73
CA THR A 8 -8.67 29.56 -11.99
C THR A 8 -8.49 28.35 -12.90
N ILE A 9 -9.29 28.22 -13.97
CA ILE A 9 -9.13 27.13 -14.95
C ILE A 9 -7.80 27.27 -15.72
N ALA A 10 -7.40 28.50 -16.09
CA ALA A 10 -6.12 28.76 -16.75
C ALA A 10 -4.92 28.46 -15.84
N ILE A 11 -5.01 28.77 -14.53
CA ILE A 11 -3.95 28.46 -13.56
C ILE A 11 -3.84 26.95 -13.34
N VAL A 12 -4.94 26.22 -13.21
CA VAL A 12 -4.94 24.75 -13.05
C VAL A 12 -4.41 24.06 -14.31
N ALA A 13 -4.79 24.53 -15.51
CA ALA A 13 -4.23 24.04 -16.77
C ALA A 13 -2.73 24.34 -16.90
N PHE A 14 -2.27 25.52 -16.45
CA PHE A 14 -0.85 25.89 -16.42
C PHE A 14 -0.04 24.99 -15.47
N PHE A 15 -0.59 24.64 -14.30
CA PHE A 15 0.04 23.68 -13.39
C PHE A 15 0.05 22.24 -13.92
N LEU A 16 -0.98 21.81 -14.66
CA LEU A 16 -1.03 20.48 -15.29
C LEU A 16 -0.11 20.34 -16.51
N ILE A 17 0.18 21.44 -17.24
CA ILE A 17 1.09 21.46 -18.39
C ILE A 17 2.57 21.58 -17.96
N LEU A 18 2.86 22.15 -16.78
CA LEU A 18 4.24 22.27 -16.25
C LEU A 18 4.73 21.04 -15.45
N LEU A 19 3.86 20.06 -15.18
CA LEU A 19 4.22 18.85 -14.42
C LEU A 19 4.86 17.69 -15.20
N PRO A 20 5.17 17.75 -16.52
CA PRO A 20 5.99 16.72 -17.16
C PRO A 20 7.28 17.23 -17.85
N GLN A 21 7.92 18.33 -17.40
CA GLN A 21 9.16 18.81 -18.04
C GLN A 21 10.40 18.99 -17.14
N SER A 22 10.34 18.70 -15.84
CA SER A 22 11.52 18.81 -14.95
C SER A 22 12.27 17.49 -14.69
N TYR A 23 11.92 16.40 -15.37
CA TYR A 23 12.62 15.11 -15.22
C TYR A 23 13.41 14.64 -16.45
N PHE A 24 13.48 15.44 -17.52
CA PHE A 24 14.34 15.14 -18.66
C PHE A 24 15.63 15.96 -18.57
N SER A 25 16.56 15.50 -17.73
CA SER A 25 17.97 15.82 -17.89
C SER A 25 18.66 14.54 -18.33
N GLU A 26 18.83 14.36 -19.64
CA GLU A 26 19.83 13.44 -20.17
C GLU A 26 21.22 13.95 -19.74
N SER A 27 21.75 13.43 -18.63
CA SER A 27 23.19 13.40 -18.46
C SER A 27 23.70 12.15 -19.16
N ILE A 28 24.18 12.31 -20.39
CA ILE A 28 25.06 11.34 -21.04
C ILE A 28 26.32 11.26 -20.17
N SER A 29 26.33 10.32 -19.24
CA SER A 29 27.56 9.80 -18.65
C SER A 29 27.61 8.34 -19.02
N SER A 30 28.57 8.00 -19.86
CA SER A 30 28.90 6.66 -20.28
C SER A 30 29.31 5.82 -19.06
N HIS A 31 28.33 5.27 -18.36
CA HIS A 31 28.55 4.20 -17.41
C HIS A 31 27.78 2.99 -17.91
N HIS A 32 28.55 2.02 -18.37
CA HIS A 32 28.11 0.69 -18.73
C HIS A 32 27.16 0.20 -17.64
N PRO A 33 25.87 -0.07 -17.93
CA PRO A 33 24.99 -0.67 -16.94
C PRO A 33 25.46 -2.12 -16.82
N GLY A 34 26.43 -2.35 -15.94
CA GLY A 34 26.59 -3.66 -15.36
C GLY A 34 25.22 -4.03 -14.83
N SER A 35 24.60 -5.05 -15.43
CA SER A 35 23.42 -5.68 -14.90
C SER A 35 23.80 -6.26 -13.54
N SER A 36 23.77 -5.44 -12.50
CA SER A 36 23.86 -5.92 -11.14
C SER A 36 22.56 -6.65 -10.89
N SER A 37 22.57 -7.96 -11.11
CA SER A 37 21.56 -8.86 -10.54
C SER A 37 21.32 -8.43 -9.09
N PRO A 38 20.05 -8.41 -8.62
CA PRO A 38 19.75 -8.05 -7.24
C PRO A 38 20.70 -8.79 -6.30
N THR A 39 21.38 -8.06 -5.43
CA THR A 39 22.14 -8.74 -4.37
C THR A 39 21.15 -9.50 -3.50
N GLN A 40 21.54 -10.64 -2.93
CA GLN A 40 20.64 -11.39 -2.04
C GLN A 40 20.09 -10.48 -0.92
N SER A 41 20.89 -9.54 -0.44
CA SER A 41 20.45 -8.52 0.53
C SER A 41 19.36 -7.57 -0.01
N ASP A 42 19.36 -7.19 -1.28
CA ASP A 42 18.31 -6.33 -1.84
C ASP A 42 17.00 -7.11 -2.04
N VAL A 43 17.07 -8.42 -2.29
CA VAL A 43 15.91 -9.32 -2.33
C VAL A 43 15.30 -9.44 -0.94
N ASP A 44 16.12 -9.76 0.06
CA ASP A 44 15.69 -9.92 1.46
C ASP A 44 15.07 -8.62 2.02
N LEU A 45 15.56 -7.45 1.59
CA LEU A 45 15.02 -6.15 2.02
C LEU A 45 13.68 -5.79 1.38
N LEU A 46 13.29 -6.43 0.28
CA LEU A 46 11.97 -6.24 -0.36
C LEU A 46 10.94 -7.29 0.05
N GLU A 47 11.35 -8.38 0.71
CA GLU A 47 10.42 -9.41 1.15
C GLU A 47 9.44 -8.91 2.22
N PHE A 48 9.92 -8.09 3.15
CA PHE A 48 9.08 -7.47 4.17
C PHE A 48 8.08 -6.46 3.57
N PRO A 49 8.51 -5.46 2.76
CA PRO A 49 7.60 -4.61 1.99
C PRO A 49 6.51 -5.38 1.26
N LEU A 50 6.87 -6.41 0.49
CA LEU A 50 5.90 -7.15 -0.32
C LEU A 50 4.83 -7.86 0.53
N ASN A 51 5.19 -8.38 1.71
CA ASN A 51 4.22 -8.94 2.66
C ASN A 51 3.21 -7.89 3.13
N LEU A 52 3.68 -6.67 3.44
CA LEU A 52 2.82 -5.58 3.86
C LEU A 52 1.88 -5.14 2.74
N GLU A 53 2.40 -4.98 1.52
CA GLU A 53 1.56 -4.59 0.38
C GLU A 53 0.46 -5.62 0.09
N TYR A 54 0.73 -6.93 0.29
CA TYR A 54 -0.34 -7.94 0.20
C TYR A 54 -1.38 -7.79 1.30
N LEU A 55 -0.94 -7.56 2.54
CA LEU A 55 -1.84 -7.38 3.68
C LEU A 55 -2.77 -6.19 3.45
N GLU A 56 -2.21 -5.03 3.10
CA GLU A 56 -2.96 -3.80 2.88
C GLU A 56 -3.87 -3.90 1.65
N ALA A 57 -3.37 -4.43 0.51
CA ALA A 57 -4.18 -4.61 -0.69
C ALA A 57 -5.38 -5.52 -0.44
N GLU A 58 -5.19 -6.68 0.18
CA GLU A 58 -6.28 -7.60 0.48
C GLU A 58 -7.28 -6.98 1.46
N PHE A 59 -6.79 -6.38 2.55
CA PHE A 59 -7.66 -5.78 3.55
C PHE A 59 -8.54 -4.67 2.95
N PHE A 60 -7.96 -3.74 2.20
CA PHE A 60 -8.70 -2.62 1.60
C PHE A 60 -9.63 -3.06 0.46
N LEU A 61 -9.20 -4.01 -0.39
CA LEU A 61 -10.04 -4.56 -1.45
C LEU A 61 -11.27 -5.27 -0.88
N TYR A 62 -11.08 -6.15 0.10
CA TYR A 62 -12.20 -6.82 0.75
C TYR A 62 -13.10 -5.81 1.47
N GLY A 63 -12.54 -4.92 2.29
CA GLY A 63 -13.32 -3.96 3.06
C GLY A 63 -14.23 -3.08 2.19
N SER A 64 -13.71 -2.59 1.06
CA SER A 64 -14.48 -1.72 0.17
C SER A 64 -15.35 -2.46 -0.85
N LEU A 65 -14.83 -3.48 -1.53
CA LEU A 65 -15.46 -4.13 -2.68
C LEU A 65 -16.08 -5.49 -2.33
N GLY A 66 -15.56 -6.17 -1.31
CA GLY A 66 -15.97 -7.52 -0.88
C GLY A 66 -15.24 -8.65 -1.60
N TYR A 67 -14.15 -8.37 -2.31
CA TYR A 67 -13.31 -9.37 -2.97
C TYR A 67 -11.88 -8.85 -3.08
N GLY A 68 -10.91 -9.77 -3.15
CA GLY A 68 -9.49 -9.46 -3.15
C GLY A 68 -8.78 -9.53 -4.50
N LEU A 69 -7.46 -9.75 -4.45
CA LEU A 69 -6.60 -9.82 -5.64
C LEU A 69 -6.99 -10.97 -6.59
N ASP A 70 -7.60 -12.04 -6.07
CA ASP A 70 -8.07 -13.17 -6.88
C ASP A 70 -9.12 -12.76 -7.93
N LYS A 71 -9.78 -11.62 -7.75
CA LYS A 71 -10.69 -11.05 -8.76
C LYS A 71 -10.12 -9.81 -9.42
N VAL A 72 -9.39 -8.97 -8.68
CA VAL A 72 -8.84 -7.72 -9.20
C VAL A 72 -7.68 -7.94 -10.17
N ASN A 73 -6.72 -8.77 -9.78
CA ASN A 73 -5.55 -9.10 -10.59
C ASN A 73 -4.92 -10.41 -10.09
N PRO A 74 -5.42 -11.58 -10.54
CA PRO A 74 -4.95 -12.88 -10.08
C PRO A 74 -3.45 -13.10 -10.31
N GLY A 75 -2.88 -12.46 -11.35
CA GLY A 75 -1.44 -12.53 -11.62
C GLY A 75 -0.58 -11.98 -10.49
N LEU A 76 -1.11 -11.03 -9.71
CA LEU A 76 -0.41 -10.49 -8.53
C LEU A 76 -0.36 -11.49 -7.38
N THR A 77 -1.21 -12.52 -7.31
CA THR A 77 -1.12 -13.51 -6.22
C THR A 77 -0.04 -14.55 -6.46
N GLN A 78 0.39 -14.74 -7.72
CA GLN A 78 1.31 -15.82 -8.14
C GLN A 78 0.85 -17.21 -7.63
N GLY A 79 -0.45 -17.44 -7.55
CA GLY A 79 -1.04 -18.69 -7.07
C GLY A 79 -1.04 -18.86 -5.55
N GLY A 80 -0.69 -17.82 -4.79
CA GLY A 80 -0.80 -17.82 -3.33
C GLY A 80 -2.26 -17.96 -2.85
N PRO A 81 -2.50 -18.55 -1.66
CA PRO A 81 -3.85 -18.81 -1.15
C PRO A 81 -4.62 -17.53 -0.84
N SER A 82 -5.95 -17.57 -0.96
CA SER A 82 -6.84 -16.46 -0.57
C SER A 82 -6.77 -16.19 0.94
N PRO A 83 -6.98 -14.94 1.38
CA PRO A 83 -6.97 -14.60 2.79
C PRO A 83 -8.13 -15.28 3.54
N ILE A 84 -7.90 -15.59 4.80
CA ILE A 84 -8.92 -16.14 5.71
C ILE A 84 -9.70 -15.00 6.34
N GLY A 85 -11.03 -15.12 6.42
CA GLY A 85 -11.86 -14.25 7.24
C GLY A 85 -12.04 -12.82 6.71
N ALA A 86 -11.45 -12.47 5.56
CA ALA A 86 -11.63 -11.19 4.90
C ALA A 86 -13.08 -10.99 4.46
N LYS A 87 -13.67 -9.83 4.75
CA LYS A 87 -15.09 -9.53 4.48
C LYS A 87 -15.28 -8.13 3.94
N LYS A 88 -16.43 -7.91 3.30
CA LYS A 88 -16.91 -6.56 3.00
C LYS A 88 -17.29 -5.85 4.28
N ALA A 89 -16.72 -4.68 4.52
CA ALA A 89 -17.02 -3.86 5.68
C ALA A 89 -18.32 -3.08 5.48
N HIS A 90 -19.04 -2.82 6.57
CA HIS A 90 -20.19 -1.92 6.57
C HIS A 90 -19.73 -0.47 6.61
N LEU A 91 -19.33 0.06 5.45
CA LEU A 91 -18.84 1.42 5.32
C LEU A 91 -19.94 2.36 4.81
N ASP A 92 -19.97 3.58 5.34
CA ASP A 92 -20.68 4.68 4.70
C ASP A 92 -20.10 5.00 3.31
N HIS A 93 -20.84 5.75 2.50
CA HIS A 93 -20.45 6.00 1.11
C HIS A 93 -19.09 6.68 0.98
N PHE A 94 -18.83 7.70 1.80
CA PHE A 94 -17.60 8.46 1.72
C PHE A 94 -16.41 7.61 2.16
N THR A 95 -16.53 6.93 3.31
CA THR A 95 -15.46 6.05 3.80
C THR A 95 -15.16 4.93 2.80
N ARG A 96 -16.19 4.31 2.21
CA ARG A 96 -16.00 3.29 1.17
C ARG A 96 -15.22 3.83 -0.03
N ASP A 97 -15.53 5.03 -0.51
CA ASP A 97 -14.84 5.63 -1.65
C ASP A 97 -13.37 5.91 -1.33
N VAL A 98 -13.06 6.34 -0.10
CA VAL A 98 -11.67 6.53 0.36
C VAL A 98 -10.93 5.19 0.47
N ILE A 99 -11.53 4.18 1.12
CA ILE A 99 -10.91 2.85 1.24
C ILE A 99 -10.71 2.18 -0.13
N THR A 100 -11.62 2.42 -1.07
CA THR A 100 -11.45 1.96 -2.45
C THR A 100 -10.21 2.58 -3.10
N GLN A 101 -9.95 3.87 -2.87
CA GLN A 101 -8.75 4.53 -3.37
C GLN A 101 -7.47 3.97 -2.73
N PHE A 102 -7.47 3.67 -1.43
CA PHE A 102 -6.35 2.99 -0.78
C PHE A 102 -6.12 1.62 -1.41
N ALA A 103 -7.18 0.84 -1.61
CA ALA A 103 -7.08 -0.46 -2.26
C ALA A 103 -6.39 -0.38 -3.64
N TRP A 104 -6.73 0.61 -4.46
CA TRP A 104 -6.08 0.82 -5.75
C TRP A 104 -4.62 1.26 -5.66
N GLN A 105 -4.26 2.03 -4.62
CA GLN A 105 -2.88 2.42 -4.36
C GLN A 105 -2.02 1.19 -4.03
N GLU A 106 -2.49 0.31 -3.16
CA GLU A 106 -1.73 -0.90 -2.77
C GLU A 106 -1.63 -1.93 -3.90
N VAL A 107 -2.65 -2.06 -4.73
CA VAL A 107 -2.55 -2.83 -5.99
C VAL A 107 -1.46 -2.24 -6.90
N GLY A 108 -1.35 -0.91 -6.95
CA GLY A 108 -0.29 -0.20 -7.67
C GLY A 108 1.09 -0.47 -7.09
N HIS A 109 1.24 -0.48 -5.76
CA HIS A 109 2.49 -0.80 -5.08
C HIS A 109 2.93 -2.25 -5.35
N LEU A 110 2.02 -3.22 -5.23
CA LEU A 110 2.29 -4.62 -5.59
C LEU A 110 2.80 -4.76 -7.02
N ARG A 111 2.18 -4.07 -7.98
CA ARG A 111 2.64 -4.05 -9.38
C ARG A 111 4.05 -3.47 -9.51
N ALA A 112 4.34 -2.36 -8.83
CA ALA A 112 5.64 -1.72 -8.89
C ALA A 112 6.75 -2.63 -8.33
N ILE A 113 6.53 -3.22 -7.15
CA ILE A 113 7.49 -4.16 -6.53
C ILE A 113 7.70 -5.38 -7.43
N LYS A 114 6.63 -6.02 -7.91
CA LYS A 114 6.73 -7.20 -8.78
C LYS A 114 7.30 -6.93 -10.17
N SER A 115 7.28 -5.69 -10.64
CA SER A 115 7.98 -5.31 -11.87
C SER A 115 9.49 -5.17 -11.67
N THR A 116 9.94 -5.02 -10.42
CA THR A 116 11.35 -4.79 -10.06
C THR A 116 12.03 -6.07 -9.59
N VAL A 117 11.32 -6.91 -8.84
CA VAL A 117 11.83 -8.17 -8.30
C VAL A 117 10.86 -9.32 -8.53
N LYS A 118 11.38 -10.56 -8.57
CA LYS A 118 10.57 -11.78 -8.68
C LYS A 118 9.48 -11.85 -7.60
N GLY A 119 9.83 -11.42 -6.39
CA GLY A 119 8.98 -11.51 -5.21
C GLY A 119 8.65 -12.95 -4.84
N PHE A 120 7.63 -13.11 -4.00
CA PHE A 120 7.07 -14.41 -3.61
C PHE A 120 5.53 -14.40 -3.76
N PRO A 121 4.90 -15.58 -3.88
CA PRO A 121 3.45 -15.70 -3.93
C PRO A 121 2.78 -15.09 -2.70
N ARG A 122 1.55 -14.56 -2.86
CA ARG A 122 0.78 -14.01 -1.74
C ARG A 122 0.79 -15.00 -0.56
N PRO A 123 1.22 -14.59 0.65
CA PRO A 123 1.23 -15.48 1.80
C PRO A 123 -0.22 -15.73 2.26
N LEU A 124 -0.42 -16.76 3.09
CA LEU A 124 -1.70 -16.93 3.76
C LEU A 124 -1.87 -15.82 4.81
N LEU A 125 -2.84 -14.94 4.59
CA LEU A 125 -3.16 -13.84 5.49
C LEU A 125 -4.39 -14.21 6.32
N ASN A 126 -4.32 -13.97 7.63
CA ASN A 126 -5.49 -14.02 8.50
C ASN A 126 -6.05 -12.61 8.66
N LEU A 127 -7.19 -12.34 8.02
CA LEU A 127 -7.90 -11.07 8.08
C LEU A 127 -9.25 -11.24 8.81
N SER A 128 -9.39 -12.28 9.64
CA SER A 128 -10.62 -12.54 10.38
C SER A 128 -10.85 -11.51 11.48
N ALA A 129 -12.12 -11.26 11.84
CA ALA A 129 -12.46 -10.34 12.91
C ALA A 129 -11.83 -10.75 14.25
N GLU A 130 -11.70 -12.06 14.48
CA GLU A 130 -11.06 -12.63 15.67
C GLU A 130 -9.59 -12.25 15.76
N SER A 131 -8.85 -12.26 14.64
CA SER A 131 -7.44 -11.83 14.63
C SER A 131 -7.29 -10.35 14.97
N PHE A 132 -8.21 -9.50 14.54
CA PHE A 132 -8.22 -8.09 14.93
C PHE A 132 -8.66 -7.92 16.40
N ALA A 133 -9.64 -8.69 16.86
CA ALA A 133 -10.06 -8.68 18.26
C ALA A 133 -8.90 -8.99 19.20
N GLU A 134 -8.08 -10.01 18.91
CA GLU A 134 -6.89 -10.34 19.71
C GLU A 134 -5.91 -9.17 19.84
N VAL A 135 -5.67 -8.44 18.73
CA VAL A 135 -4.78 -7.27 18.73
C VAL A 135 -5.35 -6.15 19.60
N PHE A 136 -6.65 -5.87 19.48
CA PHE A 136 -7.30 -4.84 20.29
C PHE A 136 -7.37 -5.26 21.76
N ASP A 137 -7.76 -6.49 22.08
CA ASP A 137 -7.77 -7.03 23.44
C ASP A 137 -6.39 -6.90 24.10
N SER A 138 -5.32 -7.20 23.34
CA SER A 138 -3.95 -7.00 23.81
C SER A 138 -3.62 -5.53 24.07
N ALA A 139 -4.05 -4.62 23.20
CA ALA A 139 -3.84 -3.18 23.38
C ALA A 139 -4.59 -2.61 24.59
N PHE A 140 -5.77 -3.14 24.91
CA PHE A 140 -6.58 -2.74 26.06
C PHE A 140 -6.23 -3.52 27.35
N GLY A 141 -5.49 -4.62 27.24
CA GLY A 141 -5.09 -5.46 28.37
C GLY A 141 -6.19 -6.39 28.89
N HIS A 142 -7.34 -6.46 28.21
CA HIS A 142 -8.44 -7.37 28.52
C HIS A 142 -9.33 -7.58 27.29
N PRO A 143 -10.12 -8.67 27.23
CA PRO A 143 -11.09 -8.87 26.17
C PRO A 143 -12.14 -7.75 26.12
N LEU A 144 -12.38 -7.21 24.93
CA LEU A 144 -13.47 -6.25 24.69
C LEU A 144 -14.81 -6.98 24.57
N VAL A 145 -15.89 -6.33 25.03
CA VAL A 145 -17.26 -6.86 24.94
C VAL A 145 -18.18 -5.80 24.32
N PRO A 146 -18.69 -6.01 23.10
CA PRO A 146 -18.38 -7.13 22.20
C PRO A 146 -16.92 -7.11 21.70
N PRO A 147 -16.39 -8.24 21.18
CA PRO A 147 -15.07 -8.28 20.56
C PRO A 147 -14.95 -7.25 19.43
N PHE A 148 -13.76 -6.70 19.23
CA PHE A 148 -13.54 -5.74 18.15
C PHE A 148 -13.69 -6.41 16.78
N ASP A 149 -14.60 -5.91 15.96
CA ASP A 149 -14.80 -6.35 14.58
C ASP A 149 -14.45 -5.21 13.62
N PRO A 150 -13.40 -5.35 12.78
CA PRO A 150 -13.00 -4.31 11.83
C PRO A 150 -14.06 -4.07 10.76
N TYR A 151 -14.94 -5.04 10.47
CA TYR A 151 -15.93 -4.97 9.39
C TYR A 151 -17.27 -4.37 9.84
N ALA A 152 -17.46 -4.12 11.13
CA ALA A 152 -18.76 -3.77 11.70
C ALA A 152 -19.27 -2.38 11.29
N ASN A 153 -18.39 -1.40 11.14
CA ASN A 153 -18.73 -0.02 10.76
C ASN A 153 -17.50 0.76 10.29
N SER A 154 -17.70 1.95 9.71
CA SER A 154 -16.62 2.84 9.24
C SER A 154 -15.58 3.19 10.31
N ILE A 155 -15.97 3.45 11.56
CA ILE A 155 -15.04 3.83 12.63
C ILE A 155 -14.13 2.66 12.97
N ASN A 156 -14.70 1.47 13.18
CA ASN A 156 -13.92 0.26 13.44
C ASN A 156 -12.95 -0.03 12.29
N TYR A 157 -13.42 0.11 11.05
CA TYR A 157 -12.58 -0.16 9.89
C TYR A 157 -11.41 0.83 9.78
N LEU A 158 -11.64 2.11 10.06
CA LEU A 158 -10.59 3.14 10.08
C LEU A 158 -9.59 2.91 11.22
N LEU A 159 -10.05 2.50 12.42
CA LEU A 159 -9.17 2.13 13.52
C LEU A 159 -8.30 0.93 13.16
N ALA A 160 -8.88 -0.11 12.57
CA ALA A 160 -8.14 -1.28 12.08
C ALA A 160 -7.14 -0.91 10.98
N SER A 161 -7.53 -0.02 10.07
CA SER A 161 -6.67 0.51 9.01
C SER A 161 -5.47 1.27 9.55
N TYR A 162 -5.55 1.87 10.75
CA TYR A 162 -4.44 2.57 11.39
C TYR A 162 -3.48 1.61 12.12
N VAL A 163 -3.96 0.44 12.54
CA VAL A 163 -3.14 -0.59 13.19
C VAL A 163 -2.22 -1.28 12.18
N ILE A 164 -2.68 -1.53 10.96
CA ILE A 164 -1.91 -2.25 9.91
C ILE A 164 -0.57 -1.54 9.56
N PRO A 165 -0.53 -0.21 9.31
CA PRO A 165 0.71 0.52 9.08
C PRO A 165 1.69 0.52 10.26
N TYR A 166 1.22 0.31 11.50
CA TYR A 166 2.08 0.28 12.69
C TYR A 166 2.90 -1.01 12.76
N VAL A 167 2.36 -2.12 12.24
CA VAL A 167 3.10 -3.37 12.00
C VAL A 167 4.04 -3.22 10.80
N GLY A 168 3.69 -2.38 9.82
CA GLY A 168 4.54 -2.05 8.67
C GLY A 168 5.71 -1.11 8.99
N LEU A 169 5.54 -0.19 9.96
CA LEU A 169 6.56 0.80 10.35
C LEU A 169 7.80 0.13 10.96
N THR A 170 7.62 -0.95 11.73
CA THR A 170 8.73 -1.69 12.34
C THR A 170 9.63 -2.38 11.32
N GLY A 171 9.10 -2.86 10.19
CA GLY A 171 9.96 -3.47 9.16
C GLY A 171 10.50 -2.49 8.11
N TYR A 172 9.76 -1.45 7.71
CA TYR A 172 10.31 -0.43 6.79
C TYR A 172 11.42 0.42 7.43
N VAL A 173 11.26 0.85 8.69
CA VAL A 173 12.30 1.61 9.42
C VAL A 173 13.55 0.76 9.66
N GLY A 174 13.40 -0.56 9.84
CA GLY A 174 14.53 -1.49 9.96
C GLY A 174 15.25 -1.81 8.65
N ALA A 175 14.54 -1.78 7.52
CA ALA A 175 15.06 -2.13 6.19
C ALA A 175 15.71 -0.94 5.46
N ALA A 176 15.14 0.27 5.58
CA ALA A 176 15.57 1.45 4.81
C ALA A 176 17.08 1.80 4.91
N PRO A 177 17.75 1.70 6.08
CA PRO A 177 19.19 2.01 6.19
C PRO A 177 20.10 0.97 5.52
N LYS A 178 19.58 -0.22 5.19
CA LYS A 178 20.37 -1.36 4.71
C LYS A 178 20.33 -1.53 3.18
N LEU A 179 19.49 -0.76 2.48
CA LEU A 179 19.36 -0.80 1.03
C LEU A 179 20.60 -0.19 0.36
N GLN A 180 21.32 -0.98 -0.44
CA GLN A 180 22.57 -0.55 -1.07
C GLN A 180 22.38 -0.10 -2.53
N GLY A 181 21.44 -0.72 -3.26
CA GLY A 181 21.22 -0.39 -4.68
C GLY A 181 20.33 0.85 -4.95
N PRO A 182 20.65 1.68 -5.97
CA PRO A 182 19.91 2.91 -6.29
C PRO A 182 18.43 2.69 -6.66
N VAL A 183 18.13 1.59 -7.34
CA VAL A 183 16.76 1.20 -7.74
C VAL A 183 15.89 0.95 -6.51
N PHE A 184 16.43 0.27 -5.50
CA PHE A 184 15.73 -0.10 -4.28
C PHE A 184 15.48 1.11 -3.37
N LYS A 185 16.43 2.05 -3.31
CA LYS A 185 16.21 3.36 -2.68
C LYS A 185 15.03 4.07 -3.35
N SER A 186 14.94 4.11 -4.68
CA SER A 186 13.85 4.81 -5.37
C SER A 186 12.44 4.23 -5.06
N VAL A 187 12.33 2.93 -4.85
CA VAL A 187 11.08 2.25 -4.44
C VAL A 187 10.73 2.58 -2.99
N SER A 188 11.70 2.53 -2.06
CA SER A 188 11.51 2.88 -0.65
C SER A 188 11.23 4.39 -0.43
N PHE A 189 11.90 5.28 -1.15
CA PHE A 189 11.69 6.73 -1.08
C PHE A 189 10.32 7.15 -1.65
N LYS A 190 9.77 6.44 -2.65
CA LYS A 190 8.39 6.64 -3.13
C LYS A 190 7.34 6.30 -2.07
N HIS A 191 7.60 5.30 -1.22
CA HIS A 191 6.75 4.92 -0.09
C HIS A 191 6.85 5.94 1.06
N ASN A 192 8.07 6.36 1.44
CA ASN A 192 8.29 7.24 2.61
C ASN A 192 7.92 8.72 2.40
N ASN A 193 8.02 9.28 1.18
CA ASN A 193 7.68 10.69 0.93
C ASN A 193 6.17 10.99 0.85
N LYS A 194 5.30 10.00 1.07
CA LYS A 194 3.83 10.18 1.09
C LYS A 194 3.19 10.01 2.48
N LYS A 195 3.92 9.49 3.47
CA LYS A 195 3.46 9.53 4.87
C LYS A 195 3.71 10.95 5.40
N LEU A 196 2.65 11.68 5.75
CA LEU A 196 2.59 13.08 6.23
C LEU A 196 2.47 14.17 5.15
N LYS A 197 1.41 14.10 4.33
CA LYS A 197 0.67 15.31 3.90
C LYS A 197 -0.83 15.00 3.84
N ILE A 198 -1.42 14.80 5.01
CA ILE A 198 -2.83 15.11 5.27
C ILE A 198 -2.83 16.27 6.25
#